data_AF-A0A7V2CYJ1-F1
#
_entry.id   AF-A0A7V2CYJ1-F1
#
_cell.length_a   1.000
_cell.length_b   1.000
_cell.length_c   1.000
_cell.angle_alpha   90.00
_cell.angle_beta   90.00
_cell.angle_gamma   90.00
#
_symmetry.space_group_name_H-M   'P 1'
#
loop_
_entity.id
_entity.type
_entity.pdbx_description
1 polymer ?
#
loop_
_entity_poly.entity_id
_entity_poly.type
_entity_poly.pdbx_seq_one_letter_code
_entity_poly.pdbx_strand_id
1 'polypeptide(L)'
;MLPRSKSMKAGSSPDTGSTRPDGFVIPITAPPVVEIDTEATAAYIRLRSSKVTRTEPYASEKGFAMLDFDAEGNVVGIEVVGRQEFSIRELIQQIPVQASEAVLNQTRYVAADLQVA
;
A
#
# COMPACT_ATOMS: atom_id res chain seq x y z
N MET A 1 17.21 -21.83 -50.28
CA MET A 1 17.59 -20.65 -49.48
C MET A 1 16.40 -20.36 -48.55
N LEU A 2 16.47 -20.82 -47.30
CA LEU A 2 15.38 -20.69 -46.31
C LEU A 2 15.62 -19.43 -45.44
N PRO A 3 14.58 -18.67 -45.06
CA PRO A 3 14.78 -17.47 -44.24
C PRO A 3 15.11 -17.85 -42.79
N ARG A 4 16.09 -17.14 -42.22
CA ARG A 4 16.51 -17.25 -40.81
C ARG A 4 15.36 -16.87 -39.88
N SER A 5 15.06 -17.73 -38.92
CA SER A 5 14.17 -17.44 -37.80
C SER A 5 14.72 -16.25 -36.99
N LYS A 6 13.91 -15.21 -36.89
CA LYS A 6 14.16 -14.07 -36.00
C LYS A 6 13.91 -14.56 -34.57
N SER A 7 14.98 -14.73 -33.80
CA SER A 7 14.91 -14.96 -32.35
C SER A 7 14.11 -13.83 -31.70
N MET A 8 12.95 -14.16 -31.13
CA MET A 8 12.15 -13.25 -30.32
C MET A 8 12.90 -13.10 -28.98
N LYS A 9 13.41 -11.89 -28.69
CA LYS A 9 13.79 -11.54 -27.32
C LYS A 9 12.51 -11.61 -26.49
N ALA A 10 12.47 -12.52 -25.52
CA ALA A 10 11.48 -12.49 -24.44
C ALA A 10 11.46 -11.08 -23.86
N GLY A 11 10.25 -10.52 -23.73
CA GLY A 11 10.05 -9.17 -23.22
C GLY A 11 10.78 -9.01 -21.90
N SER A 12 11.71 -8.05 -21.85
CA SER A 12 12.22 -7.54 -20.60
C SER A 12 11.02 -7.12 -19.76
N SER A 13 10.89 -7.74 -18.58
CA SER A 13 9.96 -7.28 -17.54
C SER A 13 10.10 -5.77 -17.44
N PRO A 14 8.99 -5.00 -17.40
CA PRO A 14 9.08 -3.59 -17.11
C PRO A 14 9.87 -3.46 -15.82
N ASP A 15 10.98 -2.74 -15.91
CA ASP A 15 11.68 -2.22 -14.77
C ASP A 15 10.64 -1.42 -13.97
N THR A 16 10.13 -2.00 -12.88
CA THR A 16 9.31 -1.28 -11.90
C THR A 16 10.27 -0.39 -11.11
N GLY A 17 10.91 0.54 -11.83
CA GLY A 17 11.75 1.56 -11.26
C GLY A 17 10.94 2.26 -10.20
N SER A 18 11.40 2.14 -8.95
CA SER A 18 10.89 2.90 -7.81
C SER A 18 11.15 4.39 -8.09
N THR A 19 10.27 5.04 -8.84
CA THR A 19 10.29 6.48 -9.09
C THR A 19 9.69 7.25 -7.93
N ARG A 20 9.98 6.85 -6.69
CA ARG A 20 9.63 7.65 -5.53
C ARG A 20 10.90 8.38 -5.08
N PRO A 21 10.86 9.72 -4.98
CA PRO A 21 12.04 10.50 -4.65
C PRO A 21 12.59 10.07 -3.29
N ASP A 22 13.92 10.07 -3.17
CA ASP A 22 14.60 9.94 -1.89
C ASP A 22 13.98 10.93 -0.90
N GLY A 23 13.40 10.42 0.20
CA GLY A 23 12.75 11.25 1.22
C GLY A 23 11.21 11.33 1.17
N PHE A 24 10.53 10.52 0.37
CA PHE A 24 9.07 10.37 0.45
C PHE A 24 8.66 9.77 1.81
N VAL A 25 8.12 10.59 2.71
CA VAL A 25 7.62 10.18 4.03
C VAL A 25 6.15 10.57 4.17
N ILE A 26 5.34 9.64 4.68
CA ILE A 26 3.90 9.80 4.91
C ILE A 26 3.67 10.20 6.37
N PRO A 27 3.33 11.47 6.66
CA PRO A 27 3.03 11.89 8.02
C PRO A 27 1.63 11.41 8.44
N ILE A 28 1.57 10.73 9.59
CA ILE A 28 0.33 10.36 10.28
C ILE A 28 0.21 11.21 11.54
N THR A 29 -0.64 12.23 11.45
CA THR A 29 -0.86 13.20 12.54
C THR A 29 -2.17 12.96 13.29
N ALA A 30 -3.04 12.10 12.77
CA ALA A 30 -4.29 11.69 13.39
C ALA A 30 -4.33 10.15 13.51
N PRO A 31 -4.99 9.59 14.55
CA PRO A 31 -5.07 8.15 14.71
C PRO A 31 -5.73 7.49 13.49
N PRO A 32 -5.07 6.51 12.85
CA PRO A 32 -5.65 5.81 11.71
C PRO A 32 -6.75 4.84 12.15
N VAL A 33 -7.56 4.42 11.19
CA VAL A 33 -8.47 3.28 11.34
C VAL A 33 -7.94 2.15 10.49
N VAL A 34 -7.81 0.96 11.07
CA VAL A 34 -7.45 -0.27 10.37
C VAL A 34 -8.72 -1.09 10.18
N GLU A 35 -9.12 -1.27 8.93
CA GLU A 35 -10.23 -2.13 8.53
C GLU A 35 -9.67 -3.50 8.18
N ILE A 36 -10.21 -4.54 8.81
CA ILE A 36 -9.74 -5.93 8.70
C ILE A 36 -10.65 -6.69 7.76
N ASP A 37 -10.12 -7.12 6.63
CA ASP A 37 -10.80 -8.00 5.69
C ASP A 37 -10.26 -9.43 5.84
N THR A 38 -11.02 -10.25 6.57
CA THR A 38 -10.67 -11.65 6.78
C THR A 38 -10.89 -12.52 5.55
N GLU A 39 -11.77 -12.12 4.62
CA GLU A 39 -12.02 -12.88 3.39
C GLU A 39 -10.84 -12.74 2.42
N ALA A 40 -10.28 -11.54 2.32
CA ALA A 40 -9.10 -11.24 1.51
C ALA A 40 -7.77 -11.48 2.24
N THR A 41 -7.78 -11.76 3.55
CA THR A 41 -6.55 -11.79 4.39
C THR A 41 -5.76 -10.49 4.24
N ALA A 42 -6.47 -9.36 4.39
CA ALA A 42 -5.98 -8.02 4.11
C ALA A 42 -6.30 -7.03 5.25
N ALA A 43 -5.52 -5.95 5.29
CA ALA A 43 -5.72 -4.82 6.18
C ALA A 43 -5.69 -3.52 5.38
N TYR A 44 -6.74 -2.70 5.55
CA TYR A 44 -6.84 -1.36 4.98
C TYR A 44 -6.60 -0.33 6.08
N ILE A 45 -5.48 0.39 6.00
CA ILE A 45 -5.11 1.44 6.95
C ILE A 45 -5.57 2.77 6.37
N ARG A 46 -6.67 3.29 6.90
CA ARG A 46 -7.21 4.59 6.52
C ARG A 46 -6.52 5.70 7.31
N LEU A 47 -5.77 6.53 6.61
CA LEU A 47 -4.98 7.62 7.21
C LEU A 47 -5.77 8.93 7.26
N ARG A 48 -6.62 9.17 6.26
CA ARG A 48 -7.32 10.44 6.05
C ARG A 48 -8.73 10.18 5.51
N SER A 49 -9.65 11.09 5.80
CA SER A 49 -10.97 11.11 5.17
C SER A 49 -10.93 11.95 3.89
N SER A 50 -10.38 11.36 2.83
CA SER A 50 -10.33 11.96 1.49
C SER A 50 -10.64 10.90 0.43
N LYS A 51 -11.03 11.33 -0.76
CA LYS A 51 -11.39 10.45 -1.87
C LYS A 51 -10.14 9.88 -2.53
N VAL A 52 -10.11 8.57 -2.72
CA VAL A 52 -9.07 7.90 -3.52
C VAL A 52 -9.27 8.25 -5.00
N THR A 53 -8.19 8.65 -5.67
CA THR A 53 -8.16 8.96 -7.10
C THR A 53 -7.24 8.03 -7.89
N ARG A 54 -6.20 7.50 -7.24
CA ARG A 54 -5.32 6.49 -7.80
C ARG A 54 -4.79 5.57 -6.70
N THR A 55 -4.47 4.35 -7.08
CA THR A 55 -3.85 3.34 -6.23
C THR A 55 -2.60 2.82 -6.93
N GLU A 56 -1.47 2.76 -6.23
CA GLU A 56 -0.20 2.32 -6.79
C GLU A 56 0.44 1.23 -5.94
N PRO A 57 1.05 0.20 -6.55
CA PRO A 57 1.81 -0.78 -5.80
C PRO A 57 3.01 -0.13 -5.12
N TYR A 58 3.28 -0.55 -3.90
CA TYR A 58 4.47 -0.20 -3.16
C TYR A 58 5.32 -1.43 -2.92
N ALA A 59 6.50 -1.43 -3.51
CA ALA A 59 7.48 -2.47 -3.28
C ALA A 59 7.95 -2.39 -1.83
N SER A 60 7.54 -3.35 -1.02
CA SER A 60 8.09 -3.57 0.32
C SER A 60 8.77 -4.93 0.33
N GLU A 61 9.90 -5.03 1.06
CA GLU A 61 10.61 -6.32 1.20
C GLU A 61 9.78 -7.39 1.91
N LYS A 62 8.76 -6.98 2.66
CA LYS A 62 8.01 -7.88 3.54
C LYS A 62 6.67 -8.31 2.95
N GLY A 63 6.11 -7.66 1.93
CA GLY A 63 4.81 -8.06 1.36
C GLY A 63 4.24 -7.13 0.29
N PHE A 64 3.03 -7.45 -0.15
CA PHE A 64 2.26 -6.64 -1.11
C PHE A 64 1.54 -5.52 -0.39
N ALA A 65 2.01 -4.30 -0.60
CA ALA A 65 1.35 -3.09 -0.15
C ALA A 65 0.90 -2.26 -1.36
N MET A 66 -0.26 -1.62 -1.26
CA MET A 66 -0.73 -0.61 -2.20
C MET A 66 -0.88 0.71 -1.46
N LEU A 67 -0.57 1.83 -2.10
CA LEU A 67 -0.84 3.16 -1.57
C LEU A 67 -1.98 3.80 -2.35
N ASP A 68 -2.95 4.33 -1.62
CA ASP A 68 -4.05 5.11 -2.15
C ASP A 68 -3.75 6.60 -2.05
N PHE A 69 -3.95 7.31 -3.15
CA PHE A 69 -3.68 8.74 -3.25
C PHE A 69 -4.93 9.56 -3.56
N ASP A 70 -5.03 10.75 -2.97
CA ASP A 70 -6.00 11.77 -3.40
C ASP A 70 -5.55 12.53 -4.65
N ALA A 71 -6.38 13.47 -5.10
CA ALA A 71 -6.17 14.27 -6.30
C ALA A 71 -4.91 15.14 -6.19
N GLU A 72 -4.57 15.53 -4.97
CA GLU A 72 -3.42 16.34 -4.61
C GLU A 72 -2.13 15.50 -4.49
N GLY A 73 -2.24 14.18 -4.55
CA GLY A 73 -1.13 13.25 -4.47
C GLY A 73 -0.67 12.93 -3.05
N ASN A 74 -1.48 13.20 -2.03
CA ASN A 74 -1.24 12.75 -0.67
C ASN A 74 -1.68 11.30 -0.51
N VAL A 75 -0.95 10.54 0.31
CA VAL A 75 -1.38 9.19 0.70
C VAL A 75 -2.51 9.29 1.73
N VAL A 76 -3.64 8.67 1.38
CA VAL A 76 -4.87 8.67 2.20
C VAL A 76 -5.18 7.30 2.77
N GLY A 77 -4.65 6.25 2.15
CA GLY A 77 -4.85 4.87 2.53
C GLY A 77 -3.64 4.00 2.21
N ILE A 78 -3.52 2.90 2.94
CA ILE A 78 -2.55 1.84 2.69
C ILE A 78 -3.35 0.53 2.70
N GLU A 79 -3.20 -0.28 1.68
CA GLU A 79 -3.73 -1.65 1.65
C GLU A 79 -2.57 -2.63 1.77
N VAL A 80 -2.69 -3.61 2.66
CA VAL A 80 -1.72 -4.70 2.82
C VAL A 80 -2.44 -6.03 2.68
N VAL A 81 -2.00 -6.86 1.73
CA VAL A 81 -2.64 -8.14 1.39
C VAL A 81 -1.74 -9.32 1.73
N GLY A 82 -2.34 -10.46 2.09
CA GLY A 82 -1.64 -11.72 2.32
C GLY A 82 -1.03 -11.82 3.72
N ARG A 83 -1.62 -11.14 4.70
CA ARG A 83 -1.18 -11.16 6.11
C ARG A 83 -2.22 -11.80 7.00
N GLN A 84 -1.87 -12.94 7.59
CA GLN A 84 -2.72 -13.62 8.58
C GLN A 84 -2.72 -12.87 9.93
N GLU A 85 -1.61 -12.20 10.24
CA GLU A 85 -1.42 -11.44 11.46
C GLU A 85 -0.73 -10.11 11.13
N PHE A 86 -1.10 -9.06 11.86
CA PHE A 86 -0.46 -7.75 11.76
C PHE A 86 -0.67 -6.90 13.01
N SER A 87 0.27 -6.00 13.25
CA SER A 87 0.10 -4.82 14.08
C SER A 87 0.31 -3.55 13.26
N ILE A 88 -0.32 -2.44 13.63
CA ILE A 88 -0.05 -1.15 12.98
C ILE A 88 1.45 -0.82 12.98
N ARG A 89 2.19 -1.22 14.02
CA ARG A 89 3.64 -1.01 14.15
C ARG A 89 4.45 -1.77 13.10
N GLU A 90 4.06 -3.01 12.79
CA GLU A 90 4.74 -3.79 11.75
C GLU A 90 4.34 -3.33 10.35
N LEU A 91 3.10 -2.88 10.15
CA LEU A 91 2.63 -2.39 8.86
C LEU A 91 3.34 -1.09 8.50
N ILE A 92 3.45 -0.14 9.43
CA ILE A 92 4.14 1.13 9.17
C ILE A 92 5.65 0.98 8.98
N GLN A 93 6.28 -0.10 9.47
CA GLN A 93 7.71 -0.34 9.21
C GLN A 93 7.99 -0.73 7.75
N GLN A 94 6.97 -1.16 7.01
CA GLN A 94 7.11 -1.61 5.63
C GLN A 94 7.03 -0.45 4.63
N ILE A 95 6.64 0.74 5.09
CA ILE A 95 6.29 1.91 4.29
C ILE A 95 6.95 3.12 4.96
N PRO A 96 7.37 4.17 4.24
CA PRO A 96 8.03 5.31 4.86
C PRO A 96 7.02 6.19 5.57
N VAL A 97 6.56 5.75 6.74
CA VAL A 97 5.58 6.44 7.58
C VAL A 97 6.28 7.14 8.73
N GLN A 98 5.81 8.34 9.07
CA GLN A 98 6.20 9.04 10.30
C GLN A 98 4.96 9.25 11.17
N ALA A 99 4.95 8.65 12.36
CA ALA A 99 3.88 8.74 13.33
C ALA A 99 4.45 8.82 14.76
N SER A 100 3.75 9.49 15.67
CA SER A 100 4.09 9.43 17.10
C SER A 100 3.44 8.21 17.76
N GLU A 101 4.06 7.67 18.81
CA GLU A 101 3.45 6.58 19.60
C GLU A 101 2.08 6.97 20.16
N ALA A 102 1.88 8.24 20.55
CA ALA A 102 0.60 8.73 21.04
C ALA A 102 -0.51 8.63 19.98
N VAL A 103 -0.17 8.85 18.71
CA VAL A 103 -1.09 8.68 17.58
C VAL A 103 -1.35 7.20 17.31
N LEU A 104 -0.30 6.37 17.29
CA LEU A 104 -0.43 4.94 17.02
C LEU A 104 -1.23 4.20 18.11
N ASN A 105 -1.09 4.59 19.37
CA ASN A 105 -1.82 4.00 20.50
C ASN A 105 -3.34 4.24 20.44
N GLN A 106 -3.78 5.21 19.65
CA GLN A 106 -5.19 5.53 19.45
C GLN A 106 -5.74 4.91 18.15
N THR A 107 -4.93 4.12 17.44
CA THR A 107 -5.37 3.40 16.24
C THR A 107 -6.55 2.50 16.58
N ARG A 108 -7.63 2.63 15.80
CA ARG A 108 -8.80 1.77 15.93
C ARG A 108 -8.72 0.61 14.94
N TYR A 109 -9.20 -0.54 15.35
CA TYR A 109 -9.34 -1.72 14.50
C TYR A 109 -10.82 -2.04 14.38
N VAL A 110 -11.30 -2.20 13.14
CA VAL A 110 -12.71 -2.47 12.82
C VAL A 110 -12.77 -3.56 11.76
N ALA A 111 -13.89 -4.29 11.69
CA ALA A 111 -14.14 -5.17 10.55
C ALA A 111 -14.26 -4.30 9.29
N ALA A 112 -13.76 -4.79 8.15
CA ALA A 112 -14.11 -4.21 6.87
C ALA A 112 -15.61 -4.42 6.67
N ASP A 113 -16.36 -3.32 6.58
CA ASP A 113 -17.71 -3.41 6.04
C ASP A 113 -17.53 -3.78 4.57
N LEU A 114 -17.88 -5.02 4.21
CA LEU A 114 -18.11 -5.43 2.83
C LEU A 114 -19.09 -4.44 2.24
N GLN A 115 -18.61 -3.36 1.62
CA GLN A 115 -19.43 -2.55 0.74
C GLN A 115 -19.76 -3.49 -0.41
N VAL A 116 -20.93 -4.09 -0.33
CA VAL A 116 -21.54 -4.85 -1.42
C VAL A 116 -21.56 -3.89 -2.61
N ALA A 117 -20.80 -4.27 -3.65
CA ALA A 117 -20.64 -3.53 -4.89
C ALA A 117 -21.97 -3.17 -5.55
#